data_AF-A0A8B5WTR2-F1
#
_entry.id   AF-A0A8B5WTR2-F1
#
_cell.length_a   1.000
_cell.length_b   1.000
_cell.length_c   1.000
_cell.angle_alpha   90.00
_cell.angle_beta   90.00
_cell.angle_gamma   90.00
#
_symmetry.space_group_name_H-M   'P 1'
#
loop_
_entity.id
_entity.type
_entity.pdbx_description
1 polymer ?
#
loop_
_entity_poly.entity_id
_entity_poly.type
_entity_poly.pdbx_seq_one_letter_code
_entity_poly.pdbx_strand_id
1 'polypeptide(L)' 'MPIIKRFAHCVVRINSKDHAPPHFHVVMNDGREAWVKIDPVEIIHGKVAAREIAEVVAWAASNRETLAAKFEELQQ' A
#
# COMPACT_ATOMS: atom_id res chain seq x y z
N MET A 1 5.02 -3.07 -11.92
CA MET A 1 4.73 -2.69 -10.51
C MET A 1 5.14 -3.86 -9.63
N PRO A 2 6.20 -3.72 -8.82
CA PRO A 2 6.64 -4.78 -7.93
C PRO A 2 5.60 -5.06 -6.83
N ILE A 3 5.35 -6.35 -6.58
CA ILE A 3 4.60 -6.79 -5.40
C ILE A 3 5.57 -6.76 -4.23
N ILE A 4 5.22 -6.00 -3.19
CA ILE A 4 6.02 -5.87 -1.97
C ILE A 4 5.71 -7.02 -1.01
N LYS A 5 4.42 -7.35 -0.87
CA LYS A 5 3.96 -8.41 0.04
C LYS A 5 2.64 -9.01 -0.43
N ARG A 6 2.45 -10.30 -0.18
CA ARG A 6 1.18 -11.00 -0.36
C ARG A 6 0.56 -11.32 0.99
N PHE A 7 -0.75 -11.14 1.09
CA PHE A 7 -1.60 -11.53 2.21
C PHE A 7 -2.63 -12.55 1.72
N ALA A 8 -3.42 -13.14 2.62
CA ALA A 8 -4.41 -14.16 2.25
C ALA A 8 -5.46 -13.66 1.24
N HIS A 9 -5.87 -12.40 1.35
CA HIS A 9 -6.99 -11.83 0.58
C HIS A 9 -6.62 -10.64 -0.31
N CYS A 10 -5.34 -10.25 -0.31
CA CYS A 10 -4.88 -9.11 -1.09
C CYS A 10 -3.37 -9.15 -1.35
N VAL A 11 -2.93 -8.26 -2.22
CA VAL A 11 -1.51 -7.99 -2.47
C VAL A 11 -1.21 -6.52 -2.24
N VAL A 12 -0.04 -6.26 -1.69
CA VAL A 12 0.54 -4.92 -1.58
C VAL A 12 1.53 -4.71 -2.72
N ARG A 13 1.38 -3.62 -3.45
CA ARG A 13 2.29 -3.19 -4.51
C ARG A 13 2.60 -1.70 -4.41
N ILE A 14 3.74 -1.30 -4.95
CA ILE A 14 4.07 0.10 -5.20
C ILE A 14 4.29 0.26 -6.69
N ASN A 15 3.78 1.35 -7.26
CA ASN A 15 3.93 1.61 -8.69
C ASN A 15 5.14 2.48 -8.93
N SER A 16 5.76 2.28 -10.09
CA SER A 16 6.76 3.21 -10.61
C SER A 16 6.07 4.43 -11.19
N LYS A 17 6.69 5.61 -11.05
CA LYS A 17 6.16 6.88 -11.57
C LYS A 17 4.78 7.25 -11.01
N ASP A 18 4.52 6.84 -9.77
CA ASP A 18 3.41 7.34 -9.00
C ASP A 18 3.67 8.78 -8.51
N HIS A 19 2.63 9.44 -8.03
CA HIS A 19 2.73 10.80 -7.53
C HIS A 19 2.68 10.87 -6.01
N ALA A 20 3.25 11.95 -5.46
CA ALA A 20 3.14 12.26 -4.04
C ALA A 20 1.65 12.45 -3.64
N PRO A 21 1.27 12.13 -2.39
CA PRO A 21 2.12 11.66 -1.30
C PRO A 21 2.60 10.20 -1.47
N PRO A 22 3.70 9.78 -0.81
CA PRO A 22 4.15 8.39 -0.81
C PRO A 22 3.05 7.44 -0.33
N HIS A 23 2.70 6.48 -1.18
CA HIS A 23 1.62 5.54 -0.92
C HIS A 23 1.90 4.17 -1.54
N PHE A 24 1.16 3.17 -1.10
CA PHE A 24 1.11 1.84 -1.70
C PHE A 24 -0.33 1.44 -2.02
N HIS A 25 -0.48 0.46 -2.90
CA HIS A 25 -1.77 -0.06 -3.31
C HIS A 25 -2.03 -1.38 -2.61
N VAL A 26 -3.25 -1.55 -2.13
CA VAL A 26 -3.79 -2.82 -1.66
C VAL A 26 -4.83 -3.29 -2.66
N VAL A 27 -4.51 -4.36 -3.39
CA VAL A 27 -5.41 -4.95 -4.38
C VAL A 27 -6.00 -6.23 -3.79
N MET A 28 -7.30 -6.22 -3.55
CA MET A 28 -8.07 -7.35 -3.05
C MET A 28 -8.19 -8.44 -4.12
N ASN A 29 -8.38 -9.70 -3.70
CA ASN A 29 -8.58 -10.82 -4.63
C ASN A 29 -9.85 -10.65 -5.51
N ASP A 30 -10.83 -9.88 -5.05
CA ASP A 30 -12.04 -9.54 -5.80
C ASP A 30 -11.86 -8.34 -6.76
N GLY A 31 -10.64 -7.81 -6.88
CA GLY A 31 -10.28 -6.72 -7.78
C GLY A 31 -10.51 -5.32 -7.22
N ARG A 32 -11.11 -5.16 -6.03
CA ARG A 32 -11.17 -3.86 -5.36
C ARG A 32 -9.77 -3.38 -4.98
N GLU A 33 -9.61 -2.07 -4.96
CA GLU A 33 -8.34 -1.44 -4.62
C GLU A 33 -8.53 -0.30 -3.60
N ALA A 34 -7.54 -0.17 -2.72
CA ALA A 34 -7.32 1.03 -1.92
C ALA A 34 -5.88 1.51 -2.03
N TRP A 35 -5.70 2.83 -1.94
CA TRP A 35 -4.39 3.46 -1.85
C TRP A 35 -4.18 3.89 -0.41
N VAL A 36 -3.03 3.53 0.14
CA VAL A 36 -2.70 3.74 1.55
C VAL A 36 -1.44 4.57 1.61
N LYS A 37 -1.55 5.77 2.17
CA LYS A 37 -0.40 6.63 2.44
C LYS A 37 0.53 5.94 3.43
N ILE A 38 1.84 6.13 3.27
CA ILE A 38 2.84 5.43 4.10
C ILE A 38 2.97 6.09 5.48
N ASP A 39 2.89 7.42 5.56
CA ASP A 39 3.04 8.15 6.81
C ASP A 39 2.16 9.44 6.89
N PRO A 40 1.14 9.49 7.77
CA PRO A 40 0.63 8.38 8.56
C PRO A 40 0.05 7.26 7.68
N VAL A 41 -0.09 6.06 8.24
CA VAL A 41 -0.75 4.95 7.54
C VAL A 41 -2.25 5.21 7.50
N GLU A 42 -2.74 5.73 6.37
CA GLU A 42 -4.14 6.10 6.17
C GLU A 42 -4.61 5.73 4.76
N ILE A 43 -5.86 5.28 4.64
CA ILE A 43 -6.48 5.06 3.33
C ILE A 43 -6.83 6.43 2.75
N ILE A 44 -6.25 6.76 1.59
CA ILE A 44 -6.44 8.05 0.91
C ILE A 44 -7.31 7.95 -0.34
N HIS A 45 -7.50 6.74 -0.87
CA HIS A 45 -8.36 6.50 -2.02
C HIS A 45 -8.85 5.05 -2.07
N GLY A 46 -9.98 4.81 -2.74
CA GLY A 46 -10.49 3.48 -3.06
C GLY A 46 -11.73 3.04 -2.29
N LYS A 47 -12.16 1.80 -2.55
CA LYS A 47 -13.42 1.21 -2.04
C LYS A 47 -13.17 -0.06 -1.24
N VAL A 48 -12.21 0.01 -0.32
CA VAL A 48 -11.90 -1.08 0.63
C VAL A 48 -12.00 -0.51 2.04
N ALA A 49 -12.81 -1.12 2.90
CA ALA A 49 -12.95 -0.66 4.26
C ALA A 49 -11.70 -1.00 5.08
N ALA A 50 -11.31 -0.13 6.01
CA ALA A 50 -10.11 -0.33 6.84
C ALA A 50 -10.09 -1.69 7.55
N ARG A 51 -11.25 -2.19 7.99
CA ARG A 51 -11.39 -3.52 8.60
C ARG A 51 -11.00 -4.68 7.68
N GLU A 52 -11.18 -4.53 6.37
CA GLU A 52 -10.87 -5.58 5.37
C GLU A 52 -9.35 -5.70 5.15
N ILE A 53 -8.60 -4.65 5.46
CA ILE A 53 -7.14 -4.58 5.28
C ILE A 53 -6.41 -4.28 6.59
N ALA A 54 -7.03 -4.59 7.73
CA ALA A 54 -6.48 -4.26 9.05
C ALA A 54 -5.08 -4.88 9.28
N GLU A 55 -4.87 -6.10 8.79
CA GLU A 55 -3.56 -6.77 8.82
C GLU A 55 -2.51 -6.01 8.00
N VAL A 56 -2.89 -5.51 6.82
CA VAL A 56 -2.02 -4.71 5.96
C VAL A 56 -1.67 -3.38 6.62
N VAL A 57 -2.64 -2.71 7.23
CA VAL A 57 -2.44 -1.43 7.93
C VAL A 57 -1.49 -1.61 9.11
N ALA A 58 -1.69 -2.65 9.93
CA ALA A 58 -0.80 -2.97 11.05
C ALA A 58 0.62 -3.30 10.57
N TRP A 59 0.74 -4.12 9.52
CA TRP A 59 2.03 -4.41 8.91
C TRP A 59 2.72 -3.15 8.38
N ALA A 60 2.01 -2.29 7.65
CA ALA A 60 2.55 -1.06 7.10
C ALA A 60 3.04 -0.10 8.20
N ALA A 61 2.34 -0.03 9.34
CA ALA A 61 2.74 0.78 10.47
C ALA A 61 4.11 0.36 11.05
N SER A 62 4.44 -0.93 11.02
CA SER A 62 5.77 -1.44 11.42
C SER A 62 6.82 -1.41 10.32
N ASN A 63 6.47 -1.05 9.08
CA ASN A 63 7.34 -1.12 7.90
C ASN A 63 7.44 0.20 7.13
N ARG A 64 7.08 1.34 7.76
CA ARG A 64 7.00 2.66 7.09
C ARG A 64 8.30 3.06 6.40
N GLU A 65 9.43 2.92 7.08
CA GLU A 65 10.75 3.30 6.53
C GLU A 65 11.10 2.50 5.27
N THR A 66 10.92 1.17 5.32
CA THR A 66 11.15 0.28 4.17
C THR A 66 10.21 0.62 3.01
N LEU A 67 8.94 0.91 3.29
CA LEU A 67 7.96 1.28 2.28
C LEU A 67 8.30 2.63 1.64
N ALA A 68 8.71 3.62 2.43
CA ALA A 68 9.10 4.94 1.94
C ALA A 68 10.34 4.85 1.05
N ALA A 69 11.38 4.16 1.50
CA ALA A 69 12.59 3.95 0.70
C ALA A 69 12.28 3.24 -0.63
N LYS A 70 11.41 2.23 -0.61
CA LYS A 70 10.99 1.53 -1.82
C LYS A 70 10.16 2.39 -2.76
N PHE A 71 9.31 3.27 -2.20
CA PHE A 71 8.56 4.24 -2.99
C PHE A 71 9.53 5.19 -3.71
N GLU A 72 10.47 5.80 -2.98
CA GLU A 72 11.48 6.71 -3.53
C GLU A 72 12.33 6.05 -4.62
N GLU A 73 12.81 4.81 -4.40
CA GLU A 73 13.54 4.02 -5.38
C GLU A 73 12.77 3.88 -6.71
N LEU A 74 11.44 3.69 -6.64
CA LEU A 74 10.59 3.46 -7.81
C LEU A 74 10.13 4.76 -8.51
N GLN A 75 10.38 5.92 -7.91
CA GLN A 75 10.04 7.22 -8.51
C GLN A 75 11.19 7.84 -9.32
N GLN A 76 12.37 7.21 -9.28
CA GLN A 76 13.53 7.54 -10.12
C GLN A 76 13.34 7.03 -11.55
#